data_AF-X0ZSP2-F1
#
_entry.id   AF-X0ZSP2-F1
#
_cell.length_a   1.000
_cell.length_b   1.000
_cell.length_c   1.000
_cell.angle_alpha   90.00
_cell.angle_beta   90.00
_cell.angle_gamma   90.00
#
_symmetry.space_group_name_H-M   'P 1'
#
loop_
_entity.id
_entity.type
_entity.pdbx_description
1 polymer ?
#
loop_
_entity_poly.entity_id
_entity_poly.type
_entity_poly.pdbx_seq_one_letter_code
_entity_poly.pdbx_strand_id
1 'polypeptide(L)'
;NWAIGSHPVQAMGMGGREVRTGPEWGNVFDHFAVEFEYPGSVRVLSMCRQTAGASGRVSERVVGSKGSTYTDGRNGWLEGPNAYRFEGESKDPYVLEHTDLIASIRSGKPLNEGRQVAESTLSAIMGRMSAYTGRELKWDWAMEASMLDLTPPKYEFGDAPEPIVAVPGQTKLAGFPEPPRRQR
;
A
#
# COMPACT_ATOMS: atom_id res chain seq x y z
N ASN A 1 -2.02 2.89 -8.19
CA ASN A 1 -1.19 2.84 -9.42
C ASN A 1 -2.00 2.46 -10.65
N TRP A 2 -2.56 1.25 -10.78
CA TRP A 2 -3.20 0.78 -12.02
C TRP A 2 -4.25 1.77 -12.59
N ALA A 3 -5.18 2.24 -11.76
CA ALA A 3 -6.27 3.09 -12.21
C ALA A 3 -5.81 4.47 -12.72
N ILE A 4 -4.65 4.95 -12.26
CA ILE A 4 -4.08 6.25 -12.64
C ILE A 4 -3.03 6.09 -13.74
N GLY A 5 -2.41 4.90 -13.86
CA GLY A 5 -1.32 4.65 -14.81
C GLY A 5 0.02 5.25 -14.38
N SER A 6 0.19 5.57 -13.09
CA SER A 6 1.42 6.11 -12.51
C SER A 6 1.60 5.69 -11.05
N HIS A 7 2.72 6.05 -10.44
CA HIS A 7 2.99 5.93 -9.00
C HIS A 7 2.66 7.26 -8.28
N PRO A 8 2.50 7.26 -6.94
CA PRO A 8 2.31 8.51 -6.21
C PRO A 8 3.59 9.37 -6.25
N VAL A 9 3.42 10.68 -6.11
CA VAL A 9 4.52 11.63 -5.88
C VAL A 9 4.73 11.91 -4.39
N GLN A 10 3.72 11.61 -3.56
CA GLN A 10 3.77 11.83 -2.12
C GLN A 10 2.85 10.87 -1.35
N ALA A 11 3.21 10.56 -0.11
CA ALA A 11 2.40 9.82 0.85
C ALA A 11 2.33 10.54 2.19
N MET A 12 1.13 10.60 2.77
CA MET A 12 0.87 11.03 4.14
C MET A 12 0.02 9.97 4.85
N GLY A 13 0.61 9.31 5.83
CA GLY A 13 0.06 8.16 6.54
C GLY A 13 -0.20 8.44 8.01
N MET A 14 -1.28 7.84 8.50
CA MET A 14 -1.62 7.71 9.91
C MET A 14 -1.90 6.24 10.21
N GLY A 15 -1.69 5.83 11.45
CA GLY A 15 -1.97 4.47 11.89
C GLY A 15 -1.51 4.23 13.31
N GLY A 16 -1.70 3.01 13.76
CA GLY A 16 -1.29 2.58 15.09
C GLY A 16 -1.54 1.10 15.30
N ARG A 17 -1.29 0.66 16.53
CA ARG A 17 -1.74 -0.65 17.02
C ARG A 17 -2.60 -0.43 18.25
N GLU A 18 -3.77 -1.06 18.28
CA GLU A 18 -4.73 -0.96 19.39
C GLU A 18 -5.01 -2.34 19.98
N VAL A 19 -5.26 -3.35 19.15
CA VAL A 19 -5.71 -4.68 19.60
C VAL A 19 -4.66 -5.77 19.42
N ARG A 20 -3.76 -5.62 18.45
CA ARG A 20 -2.66 -6.58 18.24
C ARG A 20 -1.44 -6.09 18.98
N THR A 21 -1.42 -6.16 20.31
CA THR A 21 -0.33 -5.64 21.17
C THR A 21 0.55 -6.73 21.79
N GLY A 22 0.11 -7.98 21.76
CA GLY A 22 0.87 -9.14 22.27
C GLY A 22 2.17 -9.43 21.49
N PRO A 23 3.11 -10.15 22.13
CA PRO A 23 4.41 -10.50 21.54
C PRO A 23 4.30 -11.33 20.25
N GLU A 24 3.22 -12.08 20.08
CA GLU A 24 2.94 -12.89 18.89
C GLU A 24 2.66 -12.07 17.61
N TRP A 25 2.38 -10.76 17.74
CA TRP A 25 2.03 -9.88 16.62
C TRP A 25 3.19 -9.04 16.08
N GLY A 26 4.38 -9.15 16.69
CA GLY A 26 5.57 -8.41 16.28
C GLY A 26 5.45 -6.89 16.46
N ASN A 27 6.04 -6.13 15.52
CA ASN A 27 6.15 -4.68 15.58
C ASN A 27 5.22 -3.91 14.61
N VAL A 28 4.24 -4.58 14.00
CA VAL A 28 3.41 -3.96 12.96
C VAL A 28 2.19 -3.27 13.54
N PHE A 29 1.80 -2.12 12.97
CA PHE A 29 0.51 -1.49 13.24
C PHE A 29 -0.65 -2.37 12.77
N ASP A 30 -1.77 -2.34 13.49
CA ASP A 30 -2.96 -3.10 13.12
C ASP A 30 -3.94 -2.31 12.25
N HIS A 31 -3.70 -1.01 12.03
CA HIS A 31 -4.45 -0.20 11.10
C HIS A 31 -3.61 0.94 10.49
N PHE A 32 -3.96 1.28 9.25
CA PHE A 32 -3.36 2.37 8.49
C PHE A 32 -4.45 3.13 7.73
N ALA A 33 -4.26 4.45 7.62
CA ALA A 33 -4.97 5.33 6.72
C ALA A 33 -3.93 6.22 6.03
N VAL A 34 -3.75 6.03 4.73
CA VAL A 34 -2.73 6.71 3.93
C VAL A 34 -3.38 7.45 2.79
N GLU A 35 -3.15 8.75 2.73
CA GLU A 35 -3.40 9.55 1.55
C GLU A 35 -2.16 9.53 0.65
N PHE A 36 -2.37 9.22 -0.62
CA PHE A 36 -1.37 9.32 -1.66
C PHE A 36 -1.74 10.44 -2.63
N GLU A 37 -0.78 11.30 -2.93
CA GLU A 37 -0.85 12.27 -4.02
C GLU A 37 -0.26 11.64 -5.27
N TYR A 38 -0.97 11.76 -6.39
CA TYR A 38 -0.51 11.37 -7.71
C TYR A 38 -0.37 12.59 -8.63
N PRO A 39 0.33 12.47 -9.78
CA PRO A 39 0.41 13.54 -10.76
C PRO A 39 -0.96 14.09 -11.15
N GLY A 40 -1.04 15.40 -11.38
CA GLY A 40 -2.32 16.08 -11.65
C GLY A 40 -3.20 16.28 -10.42
N SER A 41 -2.59 16.27 -9.22
CA SER A 41 -3.27 16.49 -7.93
C SER A 41 -4.35 15.46 -7.60
N VAL A 42 -4.29 14.27 -8.21
CA VAL A 42 -5.20 13.17 -7.90
C VAL A 42 -4.89 12.65 -6.49
N ARG A 43 -5.94 12.42 -5.70
CA ARG A 43 -5.88 11.89 -4.34
C ARG A 43 -6.33 10.44 -4.32
N VAL A 44 -5.57 9.58 -3.67
CA VAL A 44 -5.97 8.20 -3.39
C VAL A 44 -5.90 7.95 -1.90
N LEU A 45 -7.03 7.59 -1.30
CA LEU A 45 -7.08 7.17 0.09
C LEU A 45 -7.03 5.64 0.16
N SER A 46 -6.00 5.11 0.83
CA SER A 46 -5.86 3.69 1.14
C SER A 46 -6.00 3.48 2.64
N MET A 47 -6.93 2.61 3.04
CA MET A 47 -7.15 2.27 4.44
C MET A 47 -7.14 0.77 4.61
N CYS A 48 -6.52 0.29 5.68
CA CYS A 48 -6.59 -1.11 6.06
C CYS A 48 -6.64 -1.24 7.58
N ARG A 49 -7.21 -2.35 8.04
CA ARG A 49 -7.21 -2.73 9.46
C ARG A 49 -7.25 -4.24 9.61
N GLN A 50 -6.71 -4.72 10.72
CA GLN A 50 -6.69 -6.14 11.09
C GLN A 50 -7.29 -6.37 12.49
N THR A 51 -8.36 -5.63 12.79
CA THR A 51 -9.12 -5.70 14.04
C THR A 51 -10.25 -6.73 13.93
N ALA A 52 -10.16 -7.84 14.68
CA ALA A 52 -11.22 -8.86 14.70
C ALA A 52 -12.55 -8.26 15.19
N GLY A 53 -13.67 -8.68 14.59
CA GLY A 53 -15.01 -8.19 14.94
C GLY A 53 -15.39 -6.82 14.36
N ALA A 54 -14.45 -6.09 13.75
CA ALA A 54 -14.77 -4.86 13.03
C ALA A 54 -15.40 -5.17 11.66
N SER A 55 -16.16 -4.22 11.10
CA SER A 55 -16.81 -4.41 9.79
C SER A 55 -15.80 -4.74 8.69
N GLY A 56 -16.09 -5.74 7.86
CA GLY A 56 -15.30 -6.03 6.66
C GLY A 56 -15.66 -5.07 5.53
N ARG A 57 -14.66 -4.49 4.88
CA ARG A 57 -14.82 -3.78 3.61
C ARG A 57 -13.53 -3.83 2.81
N VAL A 58 -13.47 -4.76 1.86
CA VAL A 58 -12.42 -4.84 0.84
C VAL A 58 -13.06 -4.42 -0.46
N SER A 59 -12.85 -3.17 -0.84
CA SER A 59 -13.47 -2.57 -2.02
C SER A 59 -12.64 -1.40 -2.50
N GLU A 60 -12.63 -1.17 -3.80
CA GLU A 60 -12.00 -0.02 -4.45
C GLU A 60 -13.07 0.87 -5.08
N ARG A 61 -12.77 2.17 -5.13
CA ARG A 61 -13.59 3.16 -5.82
C ARG A 61 -12.70 4.12 -6.58
N VAL A 62 -13.04 4.37 -7.84
CA VAL A 62 -12.44 5.43 -8.65
C VAL A 62 -13.53 6.44 -8.95
N VAL A 63 -13.33 7.69 -8.53
CA VAL A 63 -14.32 8.76 -8.70
C VAL A 63 -13.76 9.80 -9.66
N GLY A 64 -14.52 10.09 -10.71
CA GLY A 64 -14.19 11.11 -11.71
C GLY A 64 -15.35 12.09 -11.92
N SER A 65 -15.13 13.09 -12.77
CA SER A 65 -16.12 14.15 -13.02
C SER A 65 -17.39 13.67 -13.74
N LYS A 66 -17.35 12.50 -14.38
CA LYS A 66 -18.46 11.94 -15.16
C LYS A 66 -19.08 10.68 -14.54
N GLY A 67 -18.58 10.22 -13.39
CA GLY A 67 -19.02 8.94 -12.86
C GLY A 67 -18.10 8.39 -11.78
N SER A 68 -18.48 7.22 -11.28
CA SER A 68 -17.74 6.51 -10.25
C SER A 68 -17.67 5.02 -10.58
N THR A 69 -16.72 4.32 -9.97
CA THR A 69 -16.68 2.86 -9.98
C THR A 69 -16.80 2.33 -8.56
N TYR A 70 -17.34 1.13 -8.46
CA TYR A 70 -17.20 0.29 -7.28
C TYR A 70 -16.72 -1.07 -7.74
N THR A 71 -15.68 -1.60 -7.08
CA THR A 71 -15.26 -2.98 -7.20
C THR A 71 -15.05 -3.57 -5.81
N ASP A 72 -15.35 -4.86 -5.68
CA ASP A 72 -14.88 -5.71 -4.59
C ASP A 72 -14.49 -7.08 -5.17
N GLY A 73 -14.12 -8.02 -4.30
CA GLY A 73 -13.71 -9.37 -4.72
C GLY A 73 -14.78 -10.19 -5.47
N ARG A 74 -16.00 -9.67 -5.65
CA ARG A 74 -17.10 -10.36 -6.36
C ARG A 74 -17.87 -9.46 -7.33
N ASN A 75 -18.09 -8.19 -6.99
CA ASN A 75 -18.99 -7.29 -7.70
C ASN A 75 -18.23 -6.13 -8.32
N GLY A 76 -18.71 -5.66 -9.47
CA GLY A 76 -18.19 -4.46 -10.12
C GLY A 76 -19.28 -3.69 -10.86
N TRP A 77 -19.33 -2.37 -10.68
CA TRP A 77 -20.21 -1.51 -11.47
C TRP A 77 -19.64 -0.10 -11.67
N LEU A 78 -20.16 0.56 -12.69
CA LEU A 78 -19.93 1.95 -13.06
C LEU A 78 -21.22 2.74 -12.84
N GLU A 79 -21.09 3.94 -12.30
CA GLU A 79 -22.15 4.94 -12.19
C GLU A 79 -21.84 6.12 -13.11
N GLY A 80 -22.88 6.78 -13.65
CA GLY A 80 -22.75 7.91 -14.56
C GLY A 80 -23.43 7.67 -15.92
N PRO A 81 -23.17 8.50 -16.94
CA PRO A 81 -23.81 8.41 -18.25
C PRO A 81 -23.63 7.07 -18.96
N ASN A 82 -22.54 6.37 -18.67
CA ASN A 82 -22.23 5.03 -19.21
C ASN A 82 -22.31 3.98 -18.09
N ALA A 83 -23.38 4.01 -17.31
CA ALA A 83 -23.60 3.05 -16.24
C ALA A 83 -23.53 1.62 -16.77
N TYR A 84 -22.79 0.77 -16.06
CA TYR A 84 -22.57 -0.62 -16.44
C TYR A 84 -22.45 -1.45 -15.17
N ARG A 85 -23.03 -2.64 -15.17
CA ARG A 85 -22.87 -3.61 -14.10
C ARG A 85 -22.34 -4.89 -14.71
N PHE A 86 -21.30 -5.45 -14.12
CA PHE A 86 -20.81 -6.75 -14.52
C PHE A 86 -21.83 -7.82 -14.06
N GLU A 87 -22.40 -8.55 -15.02
CA GLU A 87 -23.38 -9.63 -14.79
C GLU A 87 -22.80 -11.01 -15.08
N GLY A 88 -21.50 -11.09 -15.44
CA GLY A 88 -20.82 -12.34 -15.72
C GLY A 88 -20.43 -13.11 -14.48
N GLU A 89 -19.88 -14.31 -14.70
CA GLU A 89 -19.30 -15.10 -13.63
C GLU A 89 -18.04 -14.42 -13.06
N SER A 90 -18.03 -14.20 -11.75
CA SER A 90 -16.83 -13.77 -11.02
C SER A 90 -15.92 -14.97 -10.83
N LYS A 91 -14.93 -15.10 -11.72
CA LYS A 91 -13.93 -16.17 -11.64
C LYS A 91 -12.98 -15.91 -10.48
N ASP A 92 -12.47 -16.99 -9.91
CA ASP A 92 -11.43 -16.91 -8.88
C ASP A 92 -10.17 -16.21 -9.45
N PRO A 93 -9.76 -15.05 -8.90
CA PRO A 93 -8.64 -14.29 -9.42
C PRO A 93 -7.32 -15.06 -9.32
N TYR A 94 -7.15 -15.92 -8.31
CA TYR A 94 -5.93 -16.72 -8.17
C TYR A 94 -5.85 -17.77 -9.27
N VAL A 95 -6.99 -18.39 -9.63
CA VAL A 95 -7.02 -19.36 -10.75
C VAL A 95 -6.70 -18.66 -12.07
N LEU A 96 -7.25 -17.46 -12.30
CA LEU A 96 -6.95 -16.67 -13.49
C LEU A 96 -5.48 -16.30 -13.57
N GLU A 97 -4.90 -15.76 -12.51
CA GLU A 97 -3.48 -15.38 -12.44
C GLU A 97 -2.56 -16.56 -12.82
N HIS A 98 -2.79 -17.74 -12.23
CA HIS A 98 -2.01 -18.93 -12.54
C HIS A 98 -2.26 -19.44 -13.97
N THR A 99 -3.51 -19.36 -14.45
CA THR A 99 -3.85 -19.75 -15.83
C THR A 99 -3.11 -18.89 -16.84
N ASP A 100 -3.13 -17.57 -16.65
CA ASP A 100 -2.48 -16.61 -17.54
C ASP A 100 -0.95 -16.76 -17.50
N LEU A 101 -0.37 -16.95 -16.30
CA LEU A 101 1.05 -17.24 -16.15
C LEU A 101 1.47 -18.51 -16.91
N ILE A 102 0.75 -19.63 -16.70
CA ILE A 102 1.04 -20.91 -17.36
C ILE A 102 0.88 -20.77 -18.89
N ALA A 103 -0.18 -20.10 -19.36
CA ALA A 103 -0.41 -19.87 -20.78
C ALA A 103 0.71 -19.02 -21.41
N SER A 104 1.18 -17.98 -20.71
CA SER A 104 2.29 -17.12 -21.16
C SER A 104 3.58 -17.92 -21.37
N ILE A 105 3.91 -18.84 -20.44
CA ILE A 105 5.07 -19.72 -20.51
C ILE A 105 4.93 -20.69 -21.68
N ARG A 106 3.78 -21.38 -21.78
CA ARG A 106 3.55 -22.41 -22.81
C ARG A 106 3.50 -21.84 -24.23
N SER A 107 3.05 -20.59 -24.39
CA SER A 107 2.98 -19.92 -25.68
C SER A 107 4.27 -19.18 -26.06
N GLY A 108 5.28 -19.15 -25.18
CA GLY A 108 6.52 -18.39 -25.39
C GLY A 108 6.33 -16.87 -25.42
N LYS A 109 5.25 -16.37 -24.80
CA LYS A 109 4.90 -14.94 -24.72
C LYS A 109 4.89 -14.51 -23.25
N PRO A 110 6.05 -14.27 -22.63
CA PRO A 110 6.13 -13.99 -21.20
C PRO A 110 5.37 -12.72 -20.82
N LEU A 111 4.66 -12.77 -19.69
CA LEU A 111 4.11 -11.59 -19.03
C LEU A 111 5.23 -10.87 -18.25
N ASN A 112 5.29 -9.55 -18.34
CA ASN A 112 6.26 -8.75 -17.61
C ASN A 112 5.57 -7.58 -16.90
N GLU A 113 5.35 -7.75 -15.60
CA GLU A 113 4.77 -6.74 -14.71
C GLU A 113 5.78 -6.26 -13.65
N GLY A 114 7.05 -6.66 -13.76
CA GLY A 114 8.04 -6.50 -12.69
C GLY A 114 8.21 -5.06 -12.22
N ARG A 115 8.24 -4.10 -13.15
CA ARG A 115 8.31 -2.68 -12.81
C ARG A 115 7.05 -2.19 -12.10
N GLN A 116 5.86 -2.54 -12.61
CA GLN A 116 4.59 -2.12 -12.03
C GLN A 116 4.44 -2.65 -10.59
N VAL A 117 4.81 -3.91 -10.37
CA VAL A 117 4.77 -4.55 -9.05
C VAL A 117 5.77 -3.90 -8.10
N ALA A 118 7.01 -3.63 -8.55
CA ALA A 118 8.02 -2.95 -7.75
C ALA A 118 7.55 -1.55 -7.32
N GLU A 119 7.01 -0.76 -8.25
CA GLU A 119 6.49 0.58 -7.96
C GLU A 119 5.26 0.54 -7.02
N SER A 120 4.36 -0.44 -7.19
CA SER A 120 3.22 -0.61 -6.26
C SER A 120 3.68 -1.02 -4.87
N THR A 121 4.73 -1.85 -4.78
CA THR A 121 5.31 -2.27 -3.50
C THR A 121 5.94 -1.08 -2.79
N LEU A 122 6.69 -0.24 -3.51
CA LEU A 122 7.26 0.97 -2.94
C LEU A 122 6.18 1.94 -2.45
N SER A 123 5.05 2.06 -3.16
CA SER A 123 3.91 2.87 -2.70
C SER A 123 3.42 2.41 -1.32
N ALA A 124 3.30 1.09 -1.10
CA ALA A 124 2.93 0.53 0.20
C ALA A 124 4.01 0.76 1.28
N ILE A 125 5.29 0.60 0.93
CA ILE A 125 6.43 0.87 1.82
C ILE A 125 6.42 2.34 2.26
N MET A 126 6.23 3.29 1.33
CA MET A 126 6.13 4.71 1.64
C MET A 126 4.97 5.00 2.59
N GLY A 127 3.79 4.41 2.36
CA GLY A 127 2.65 4.55 3.27
C GLY A 127 2.96 4.09 4.69
N ARG A 128 3.68 2.96 4.83
CA ARG A 128 4.14 2.45 6.13
C ARG A 128 5.18 3.37 6.76
N MET A 129 6.23 3.76 6.03
CA MET A 129 7.27 4.67 6.51
C MET A 129 6.64 5.96 7.03
N SER A 130 5.70 6.52 6.28
CA SER A 130 4.97 7.73 6.63
C SER A 130 4.19 7.56 7.94
N ALA A 131 3.34 6.53 8.03
CA ALA A 131 2.55 6.26 9.24
C ALA A 131 3.43 6.00 10.48
N TYR A 132 4.52 5.27 10.34
CA TYR A 132 5.40 4.89 11.47
C TYR A 132 6.19 6.07 12.04
N THR A 133 6.50 7.04 11.20
CA THR A 133 7.35 8.17 11.56
C THR A 133 6.55 9.46 11.77
N GLY A 134 5.30 9.50 11.29
CA GLY A 134 4.48 10.71 11.23
C GLY A 134 4.97 11.72 10.20
N ARG A 135 5.74 11.28 9.19
CA ARG A 135 6.33 12.13 8.16
C ARG A 135 5.56 12.04 6.87
N GLU A 136 5.40 13.17 6.20
CA GLU A 136 4.99 13.20 4.81
C GLU A 136 6.21 12.92 3.92
N LEU A 137 6.10 11.99 2.97
CA LEU A 137 7.24 11.48 2.18
C LEU A 137 7.02 11.70 0.69
N LYS A 138 8.02 12.26 0.00
CA LYS A 138 8.05 12.34 -1.47
C LYS A 138 8.60 11.04 -2.07
N TRP A 139 8.08 10.66 -3.22
CA TRP A 139 8.52 9.47 -3.96
C TRP A 139 10.02 9.51 -4.27
N ASP A 140 10.50 10.62 -4.82
CA ASP A 140 11.90 10.78 -5.23
C ASP A 140 12.86 10.64 -4.04
N TRP A 141 12.47 11.11 -2.85
CA TRP A 141 13.28 10.89 -1.64
C TRP A 141 13.33 9.40 -1.27
N ALA A 142 12.20 8.70 -1.35
CA ALA A 142 12.14 7.27 -1.03
C ALA A 142 12.99 6.43 -2.00
N MET A 143 13.02 6.81 -3.28
CA MET A 143 13.82 6.14 -4.31
C MET A 143 15.31 6.45 -4.23
N GLU A 144 15.68 7.73 -4.06
CA GLU A 144 17.04 8.20 -4.33
C GLU A 144 17.83 8.56 -3.06
N ALA A 145 17.16 8.83 -1.94
CA ALA A 145 17.78 9.40 -0.74
C ALA A 145 17.53 8.62 0.57
N SER A 146 16.61 7.65 0.56
CA SER A 146 16.36 6.79 1.72
C SER A 146 17.60 5.99 2.08
N MET A 147 18.04 6.09 3.33
CA MET A 147 19.15 5.28 3.89
C MET A 147 18.64 4.18 4.82
N LEU A 148 17.34 3.87 4.77
CA LEU A 148 16.76 2.85 5.62
C LEU A 148 17.24 1.45 5.20
N ASP A 149 17.99 0.80 6.08
CA ASP A 149 18.40 -0.59 5.94
C ASP A 149 17.60 -1.45 6.93
N LEU A 150 16.85 -2.42 6.38
CA LEU A 150 16.08 -3.40 7.14
C LEU A 150 16.66 -4.82 7.00
N THR A 151 17.82 -4.95 6.35
CA THR A 151 18.49 -6.24 6.24
C THR A 151 18.99 -6.70 7.61
N PRO A 152 18.99 -8.02 7.88
CA PRO A 152 19.60 -8.51 9.09
C PRO A 152 21.13 -8.31 9.01
N PRO A 153 21.81 -8.05 10.13
CA PRO A 153 23.26 -7.88 10.13
C PRO A 153 24.02 -9.14 9.69
N LYS A 154 23.38 -10.32 9.82
CA LYS A 154 23.88 -11.62 9.36
C LYS A 154 22.72 -12.50 8.91
N TYR A 155 22.96 -13.36 7.92
CA TYR A 155 22.00 -14.33 7.42
C TYR A 155 22.23 -15.70 8.07
N GLU A 156 21.85 -15.84 9.34
CA GLU A 156 21.96 -17.08 10.11
C GLU A 156 20.64 -17.41 10.82
N PHE A 157 20.38 -18.70 11.07
CA PHE A 157 19.24 -19.11 11.89
C PHE A 157 19.52 -18.79 13.35
N GLY A 158 18.53 -18.21 14.04
CA GLY A 158 18.63 -17.84 15.45
C GLY A 158 17.38 -17.12 15.92
N ASP A 159 17.44 -16.61 17.14
CA ASP A 159 16.36 -15.79 17.69
C ASP A 159 16.22 -14.49 16.90
N ALA A 160 14.97 -14.11 16.62
CA ALA A 160 14.69 -12.83 15.99
C ALA A 160 14.99 -11.68 16.98
N PRO A 161 15.45 -10.51 16.50
CA PRO A 161 15.60 -9.34 17.35
C PRO A 161 14.26 -8.93 17.94
N GLU A 162 14.28 -8.33 19.13
CA GLU A 162 13.04 -7.86 19.75
C GLU A 162 12.32 -6.84 18.84
N PRO A 163 10.99 -6.99 18.67
CA PRO A 163 10.21 -6.14 17.81
C PRO A 163 10.10 -4.73 18.40
N ILE A 164 10.80 -3.76 17.81
CA ILE A 164 10.65 -2.34 18.16
C ILE A 164 9.42 -1.77 17.47
N VAL A 165 8.44 -1.35 18.26
CA VAL A 165 7.20 -0.72 17.77
C VAL A 165 7.48 0.74 17.43
N ALA A 166 7.09 1.15 16.22
CA ALA A 166 7.21 2.54 15.80
C ALA A 166 6.26 3.45 16.60
N VAL A 167 6.75 4.61 17.03
CA VAL A 167 5.96 5.68 17.64
C VAL A 167 6.02 6.91 16.71
N PRO A 168 4.90 7.33 16.09
CA PRO A 168 4.89 8.48 15.18
C PRO A 168 5.40 9.74 15.89
N GLY A 169 6.26 10.51 15.21
CA GLY A 169 6.94 11.68 15.78
C GLY A 169 8.19 11.37 16.62
N GLN A 170 8.42 10.12 17.02
CA GLN A 170 9.63 9.68 17.71
C GLN A 170 10.51 8.78 16.83
N THR A 171 9.91 7.83 16.12
CA THR A 171 10.60 6.96 15.16
C THR A 171 11.30 7.82 14.11
N LYS A 172 12.62 7.65 13.99
CA LYS A 172 13.42 8.34 12.99
C LYS A 172 13.40 7.58 11.67
N LEU A 173 13.55 8.33 10.57
CA LEU A 173 13.67 7.78 9.24
C LEU A 173 15.07 8.12 8.72
N ALA A 174 15.89 7.10 8.50
CA ALA A 174 17.29 7.27 8.10
C ALA A 174 17.39 8.04 6.77
N GLY A 175 18.22 9.08 6.73
CA GLY A 175 18.38 9.96 5.57
C GLY A 175 17.27 11.02 5.42
N PHE A 176 16.28 11.05 6.31
CA PHE A 176 15.22 12.06 6.26
C PHE A 176 15.63 13.33 7.04
N PRO A 177 15.46 14.53 6.47
CA PRO A 177 15.84 15.77 7.14
C PRO A 177 15.02 15.98 8.42
N GLU A 178 15.69 16.39 9.51
CA GLU A 178 15.00 16.74 10.75
C GLU A 178 14.08 17.96 10.49
N PRO A 179 12.85 17.94 11.03
CA PRO A 179 11.94 19.05 10.87
C PRO A 179 12.53 20.29 11.55
N PRO A 180 12.24 21.49 11.05
CA PRO A 180 12.51 22.70 11.80
C PRO A 180 11.85 22.57 13.17
N ARG A 181 12.61 22.85 14.24
CA ARG A 181 12.07 22.88 15.61
C ARG A 181 10.92 23.88 15.61
N ARG A 182 9.68 23.41 15.80
CA ARG A 182 8.55 24.30 16.10
C ARG A 182 8.85 24.98 17.43
N GLN A 183 9.19 26.26 17.41
CA GLN A 183 9.04 27.11 18.59
C GLN A 183 7.54 27.15 18.89
N ARG A 184 7.15 26.57 20.02
CA ARG A 184 5.80 26.71 20.56
C ARG A 184 5.70 28.00 21.35
#